data_AF-A0A1Z5TC85-F1
#
_entry.id   AF-A0A1Z5TC85-F1
#
_cell.length_a   1.000
_cell.length_b   1.000
_cell.length_c   1.000
_cell.angle_alpha   90.00
_cell.angle_beta   90.00
_cell.angle_gamma   90.00
#
_symmetry.space_group_name_H-M   'P 1'
#
loop_
_entity.id
_entity.type
_entity.pdbx_description
1 polymer ?
#
loop_
_entity_poly.entity_id
_entity_poly.type
_entity_poly.pdbx_seq_one_letter_code
_entity_poly.pdbx_strand_id
1 'polypeptide(L)'
;MNAGQKSARRIAASHGPFSRDTVCTSCLSRMSRRAASTAAATSEQAAQTQSVSKSDPPVTSSAPAKAYRVLTSPLLSRPPLLTRNLTSFEKAYFLYQKRLNERLSLPFSRYFYYKKGTPGDEEWKRKIRVRKTAARDIGVYNAYGDEGWNDEVLVGDDVSEPSTTVERLIRDAEGRPIVDVESQKEEEEQKSVEGAKRELQRVEVERPMSRETEADRKNDQRSLNRKLDRALYLMVKNKEGIWRFPEDRVYGRENLHQAAERILIQSAGINMNTFLIGNHPIGHHAQKFTSPITSTLSANRLVPTSTIARAGEEGSVREEHGEKVFFMKARIMAGQADLSKNEYGDQEFKWLAKEEVQKVVSQAYWSSVKNMLTER
;
A
#
# COMPACT_ATOMS: atom_id res chain seq x y z
N MET A 1 -61.80 -10.88 39.02
CA MET A 1 -62.05 -12.02 38.10
C MET A 1 -60.74 -12.24 37.35
N ASN A 2 -59.80 -13.02 37.90
CA ASN A 2 -59.55 -14.45 37.65
C ASN A 2 -59.42 -14.75 36.14
N ALA A 3 -58.37 -15.38 35.61
CA ALA A 3 -57.17 -16.06 36.11
C ALA A 3 -56.21 -16.15 34.88
N GLY A 4 -54.90 -16.34 34.93
CA GLY A 4 -54.01 -16.99 35.88
C GLY A 4 -53.00 -17.83 35.07
N GLN A 5 -51.71 -17.65 35.36
CA GLN A 5 -50.55 -18.36 34.81
C GLN A 5 -50.63 -19.88 35.01
N LYS A 6 -50.11 -20.67 34.03
CA LYS A 6 -49.49 -22.02 34.17
C LYS A 6 -48.71 -22.30 32.87
N SER A 7 -47.58 -22.99 32.77
CA SER A 7 -46.52 -23.48 33.67
C SER A 7 -45.45 -24.05 32.73
N ALA A 8 -44.20 -24.03 33.19
CA ALA A 8 -43.07 -24.68 32.55
C ALA A 8 -43.21 -26.20 32.46
N ARG A 9 -42.63 -26.82 31.41
CA ARG A 9 -41.94 -28.11 31.53
C ARG A 9 -40.85 -28.25 30.46
N ARG A 10 -39.60 -28.16 30.93
CA ARG A 10 -38.43 -28.76 30.28
C ARG A 10 -38.62 -30.27 30.24
N ILE A 11 -38.33 -30.89 29.10
CA ILE A 11 -37.79 -32.24 29.04
C ILE A 11 -36.50 -32.13 28.24
N ALA A 12 -35.39 -32.28 28.96
CA ALA A 12 -34.09 -32.57 28.38
C ALA A 12 -33.81 -34.07 28.56
N ALA A 13 -32.99 -34.58 27.64
CA ALA A 13 -32.28 -35.85 27.65
C ALA A 13 -33.04 -37.12 27.20
N SER A 14 -32.67 -37.63 26.03
CA SER A 14 -31.88 -38.87 25.97
C SER A 14 -31.36 -39.16 24.55
N HIS A 15 -30.03 -39.10 24.43
CA HIS A 15 -29.15 -40.05 23.71
C HIS A 15 -29.31 -40.31 22.19
N GLY A 16 -28.32 -39.81 21.42
CA GLY A 16 -27.58 -40.64 20.46
C GLY A 16 -27.83 -40.37 18.96
N PRO A 17 -26.76 -40.25 18.13
CA PRO A 17 -26.89 -40.00 16.71
C PRO A 17 -27.35 -41.27 15.99
N PHE A 18 -28.30 -41.14 15.07
CA PHE A 18 -28.71 -42.23 14.20
C PHE A 18 -27.49 -42.83 13.50
N SER A 19 -27.29 -44.13 13.76
CA SER A 19 -26.22 -44.99 13.30
C SER A 19 -26.06 -44.96 11.78
N ARG A 20 -24.81 -44.90 11.31
CA ARG A 20 -24.41 -44.95 9.90
C ARG A 20 -24.54 -46.34 9.27
N ASP A 21 -25.06 -47.33 10.00
CA ASP A 21 -25.10 -48.74 9.58
C ASP A 21 -26.44 -49.18 8.97
N THR A 22 -27.37 -48.26 8.70
CA THR A 22 -28.67 -48.59 8.07
C THR A 22 -28.89 -47.94 6.70
N VAL A 23 -27.82 -47.54 6.02
CA VAL A 23 -27.90 -46.93 4.68
C VAL A 23 -27.14 -47.77 3.66
N CYS A 24 -27.82 -48.11 2.56
CA CYS A 24 -27.27 -48.92 1.48
C CYS A 24 -26.08 -48.23 0.79
N THR A 25 -25.02 -48.97 0.45
CA THR A 25 -23.77 -48.42 -0.13
C THR A 25 -23.97 -47.72 -1.48
N SER A 26 -25.01 -48.09 -2.25
CA SER A 26 -25.39 -47.42 -3.50
C SER A 26 -26.18 -46.12 -3.27
N CYS A 27 -26.80 -45.95 -2.09
CA CYS A 27 -27.53 -44.76 -1.69
C CYS A 27 -26.56 -43.64 -1.27
N LEU A 28 -25.46 -44.01 -0.59
CA LEU A 28 -24.44 -43.07 -0.10
C LEU A 28 -23.67 -42.37 -1.24
N SER A 29 -23.40 -43.10 -2.34
CA SER A 29 -22.66 -42.58 -3.49
C SER A 29 -23.47 -41.63 -4.38
N ARG A 30 -24.81 -41.67 -4.31
CA ARG A 30 -25.70 -40.78 -5.08
C ARG A 30 -25.96 -39.43 -4.40
N MET A 31 -25.74 -39.30 -3.09
CA MET A 31 -25.98 -38.04 -2.37
C MET A 31 -24.80 -37.05 -2.45
N SER A 32 -23.59 -37.50 -2.79
CA SER A 32 -22.42 -36.61 -2.83
C SER A 32 -22.28 -35.80 -4.13
N ARG A 33 -23.12 -36.02 -5.14
CA ARG A 33 -23.02 -35.28 -6.41
C ARG A 33 -24.39 -34.93 -6.97
N ARG A 34 -25.01 -33.87 -6.44
CA ARG A 34 -25.99 -33.07 -7.21
C ARG A 34 -25.82 -31.59 -6.89
N ALA A 35 -25.13 -30.89 -7.79
CA ALA A 35 -25.48 -29.51 -8.12
C ALA A 35 -26.83 -29.50 -8.83
N ALA A 36 -27.60 -28.44 -8.63
CA ALA A 36 -28.95 -28.26 -9.15
C ALA A 36 -29.02 -28.26 -10.68
N SER A 37 -30.13 -28.82 -11.20
CA SER A 37 -30.51 -28.78 -12.62
C SER A 37 -31.78 -27.95 -12.79
N THR A 38 -31.91 -27.28 -13.94
CA THR A 38 -33.07 -27.13 -14.86
C THR A 38 -32.84 -25.85 -15.70
N ALA A 39 -33.05 -25.78 -17.01
CA ALA A 39 -34.19 -26.28 -17.79
C ALA A 39 -33.81 -26.71 -19.23
N ALA A 40 -34.78 -27.35 -19.88
CA ALA A 40 -34.68 -28.19 -21.07
C ALA A 40 -34.67 -27.45 -22.42
N ALA A 41 -34.03 -28.06 -23.42
CA ALA A 41 -34.42 -28.00 -24.84
C ALA A 41 -33.98 -29.30 -25.56
N THR A 42 -34.70 -29.58 -26.64
CA THR A 42 -34.85 -30.78 -27.46
C THR A 42 -33.58 -31.42 -28.06
N SER A 43 -33.70 -32.72 -28.34
CA SER A 43 -32.67 -33.61 -28.90
C SER A 43 -32.34 -33.35 -30.37
N GLU A 44 -31.06 -33.14 -30.66
CA GLU A 44 -30.44 -33.36 -31.97
C GLU A 44 -29.30 -34.37 -31.85
N GLN A 45 -29.09 -35.10 -32.95
CA GLN A 45 -28.27 -36.29 -33.08
C GLN A 45 -26.79 -36.08 -32.73
N ALA A 46 -26.17 -37.16 -32.24
CA ALA A 46 -24.78 -37.21 -31.83
C ALA A 46 -23.82 -36.89 -32.99
N ALA A 47 -23.30 -35.66 -32.99
CA ALA A 47 -22.08 -35.32 -33.71
C ALA A 47 -20.87 -35.78 -32.89
N GLN A 48 -20.00 -36.57 -33.53
CA GLN A 48 -18.74 -37.06 -32.95
C GLN A 48 -17.85 -35.89 -32.56
N THR A 49 -17.62 -35.71 -31.25
CA THR A 49 -16.59 -34.81 -30.74
C THR A 49 -15.22 -35.43 -31.04
N GLN A 50 -14.55 -34.91 -32.07
CA GLN A 50 -13.11 -35.10 -32.24
C GLN A 50 -12.43 -34.42 -31.04
N SER A 51 -11.90 -35.23 -30.12
CA SER A 51 -10.96 -34.76 -29.10
C SER A 51 -9.68 -34.33 -29.80
N VAL A 52 -9.57 -33.05 -30.17
CA VAL A 52 -8.29 -32.44 -30.51
C VAL A 52 -7.50 -32.35 -29.21
N SER A 53 -6.69 -33.39 -28.94
CA SER A 53 -5.61 -33.31 -27.98
C SER A 53 -4.67 -32.19 -28.44
N LYS A 54 -4.76 -31.01 -27.82
CA LYS A 54 -3.64 -30.05 -27.84
C LYS A 54 -2.52 -30.67 -27.00
N SER A 55 -1.79 -31.60 -27.60
CA SER A 55 -0.45 -31.92 -27.15
C SER A 55 0.39 -30.71 -27.51
N ASP A 56 0.70 -29.85 -26.54
CA ASP A 56 1.81 -28.92 -26.71
C ASP A 56 3.06 -29.79 -26.90
N PRO A 57 3.67 -29.83 -28.10
CA PRO A 57 4.90 -30.58 -28.26
C PRO A 57 5.96 -29.93 -27.35
N PRO A 58 6.84 -30.70 -26.69
CA PRO A 58 7.98 -30.09 -26.02
C PRO A 58 8.76 -29.31 -27.06
N VAL A 59 8.92 -28.00 -26.85
CA VAL A 59 9.73 -27.13 -27.71
C VAL A 59 11.19 -27.53 -27.54
N THR A 60 11.61 -28.57 -28.23
CA THR A 60 13.03 -28.93 -28.39
C THR A 60 13.57 -28.11 -29.55
N SER A 61 14.02 -26.88 -29.26
CA SER A 61 14.78 -26.11 -30.24
C SER A 61 16.07 -26.88 -30.57
N SER A 62 16.17 -27.41 -31.79
CA SER A 62 17.28 -28.28 -32.23
C SER A 62 18.55 -27.53 -32.66
N ALA A 63 18.57 -26.21 -32.58
CA ALA A 63 19.77 -25.41 -32.81
C ALA A 63 20.54 -25.22 -31.49
N PRO A 64 21.89 -25.14 -31.50
CA PRO A 64 22.64 -24.79 -30.30
C PRO A 64 22.16 -23.40 -29.82
N ALA A 65 21.53 -23.38 -28.65
CA ALA A 65 21.01 -22.14 -28.09
C ALA A 65 22.19 -21.20 -27.81
N LYS A 66 22.15 -20.00 -28.39
CA LYS A 66 23.12 -18.94 -28.08
C LYS A 66 23.14 -18.72 -26.57
N ALA A 67 24.32 -18.71 -25.97
CA ALA A 67 24.46 -18.48 -24.53
C ALA A 67 24.16 -17.01 -24.21
N TYR A 68 23.35 -16.79 -23.18
CA TYR A 68 23.05 -15.47 -22.61
C TYR A 68 23.44 -15.46 -21.14
N ARG A 69 23.94 -14.32 -20.68
CA ARG A 69 24.16 -14.06 -19.27
C ARG A 69 22.82 -13.93 -18.56
N VAL A 70 22.57 -14.79 -17.57
CA VAL A 70 21.38 -14.69 -16.72
C VAL A 70 21.73 -13.87 -15.49
N LEU A 71 21.15 -12.68 -15.41
CA LEU A 71 21.31 -11.75 -14.31
C LEU A 71 20.01 -11.70 -13.49
N THR A 72 20.16 -11.53 -12.18
CA THR A 72 19.06 -11.20 -11.28
C THR A 72 19.24 -9.77 -10.80
N SER A 73 18.14 -9.03 -10.69
CA SER A 73 18.16 -7.69 -10.12
C SER A 73 17.08 -7.53 -9.05
N PRO A 74 17.43 -7.32 -7.77
CA PRO A 74 16.46 -6.95 -6.76
C PRO A 74 15.99 -5.50 -6.96
N LEU A 75 14.72 -5.35 -7.35
CA LEU A 75 14.02 -4.08 -7.32
C LEU A 75 13.62 -3.75 -5.87
N LEU A 76 14.53 -3.15 -5.12
CA LEU A 76 14.27 -2.72 -3.75
C LEU A 76 13.46 -1.43 -3.74
N SER A 77 12.31 -1.48 -3.06
CA SER A 77 11.39 -0.35 -2.98
C SER A 77 10.99 -0.01 -1.55
N ARG A 78 11.00 1.27 -1.21
CA ARG A 78 10.40 1.81 0.01
C ARG A 78 8.96 2.22 -0.32
N PRO A 79 7.92 1.62 0.30
CA PRO A 79 6.52 1.98 0.03
C PRO A 79 6.18 3.39 0.55
N PRO A 80 5.10 4.03 0.06
CA PRO A 80 4.66 5.31 0.59
C PRO A 80 4.21 5.14 2.04
N LEU A 81 4.70 6.01 2.92
CA LEU A 81 4.39 6.03 4.35
C LEU A 81 3.23 6.98 4.67
N LEU A 82 2.98 7.95 3.79
CA LEU A 82 1.86 8.89 3.90
C LEU A 82 0.81 8.63 2.82
N THR A 83 -0.44 8.96 3.14
CA THR A 83 -1.53 9.05 2.17
C THR A 83 -1.18 10.09 1.10
N ARG A 84 -1.71 9.92 -0.11
CA ARG A 84 -1.51 10.89 -1.19
C ARG A 84 -2.15 12.25 -0.88
N ASN A 85 -1.64 13.30 -1.51
CA ASN A 85 -2.34 14.58 -1.56
C ASN A 85 -3.63 14.44 -2.39
N LEU A 86 -4.67 15.10 -1.91
CA LEU A 86 -5.95 15.18 -2.60
C LEU A 86 -5.89 16.26 -3.68
N THR A 87 -6.53 15.99 -4.82
CA THR A 87 -6.73 17.00 -5.87
C THR A 87 -7.74 18.05 -5.40
N SER A 88 -7.74 19.24 -6.02
CA SER A 88 -8.72 20.29 -5.70
C SER A 88 -10.17 19.82 -5.84
N PHE A 89 -10.45 19.05 -6.89
CA PHE A 89 -11.75 18.44 -7.10
C PHE A 89 -12.14 17.46 -5.99
N GLU A 90 -11.23 16.57 -5.58
CA GLU A 90 -11.52 15.61 -4.51
C GLU A 90 -11.78 16.30 -3.17
N LYS A 91 -11.03 17.36 -2.84
CA LYS A 91 -11.26 18.17 -1.63
C LYS A 91 -12.67 18.77 -1.62
N ALA A 92 -13.05 19.42 -2.72
CA ALA A 92 -14.38 20.00 -2.88
C ALA A 92 -15.49 18.94 -2.83
N TYR A 93 -15.28 17.81 -3.53
CA TYR A 93 -16.22 16.70 -3.54
C TYR A 93 -16.42 16.10 -2.15
N PHE A 94 -15.35 15.89 -1.36
CA PHE A 94 -15.49 15.39 0.00
C PHE A 94 -16.21 16.36 0.92
N LEU A 95 -15.95 17.67 0.80
CA LEU A 95 -16.70 18.66 1.57
C LEU A 95 -18.20 18.64 1.21
N TYR A 96 -18.51 18.62 -0.08
CA TYR A 96 -19.88 18.52 -0.58
C TYR A 96 -20.60 17.27 -0.03
N GLN A 97 -19.96 16.10 -0.13
CA GLN A 97 -20.52 14.85 0.38
C GLN A 97 -20.72 14.87 1.91
N LYS A 98 -19.83 15.53 2.66
CA LYS A 98 -20.00 15.68 4.11
C LYS A 98 -21.20 16.55 4.47
N ARG A 99 -21.43 17.66 3.75
CA ARG A 99 -22.61 18.51 3.96
C ARG A 99 -23.90 17.81 3.56
N LEU A 100 -23.89 17.07 2.46
CA LEU A 100 -25.01 16.21 2.07
C LEU A 100 -25.29 15.14 3.14
N ASN A 101 -24.24 14.53 3.68
CA ASN A 101 -24.37 13.58 4.78
C ASN A 101 -24.98 14.24 6.02
N GLU A 102 -24.60 15.47 6.37
CA GLU A 102 -25.23 16.20 7.49
C GLU A 102 -26.74 16.36 7.31
N ARG A 103 -27.21 16.60 6.07
CA ARG A 103 -28.66 16.70 5.76
C ARG A 103 -29.41 15.38 5.92
N LEU A 104 -28.79 14.29 5.49
CA LEU A 104 -29.43 12.98 5.43
C LEU A 104 -29.27 12.17 6.72
N SER A 105 -28.20 12.44 7.47
CA SER A 105 -27.90 11.73 8.71
C SER A 105 -28.84 12.13 9.83
N LEU A 106 -28.99 11.24 10.82
CA LEU A 106 -29.72 11.55 12.03
C LEU A 106 -28.96 12.61 12.84
N PRO A 107 -29.68 13.52 13.52
CA PRO A 107 -29.03 14.55 14.31
C PRO A 107 -28.20 13.95 15.46
N PHE A 108 -27.08 14.59 15.76
CA PHE A 108 -26.14 14.12 16.79
C PHE A 108 -26.81 14.02 18.18
N SER A 109 -26.79 12.81 18.75
CA SER A 109 -27.42 12.50 20.04
C SER A 109 -26.54 12.91 21.23
N ARG A 110 -26.46 14.21 21.51
CA ARG A 110 -25.62 14.79 22.59
C ARG A 110 -25.72 14.04 23.93
N TYR A 111 -26.93 13.69 24.37
CA TYR A 111 -27.17 13.06 25.68
C TYR A 111 -26.54 11.68 25.83
N PHE A 112 -26.23 11.00 24.72
CA PHE A 112 -25.54 9.71 24.74
C PHE A 112 -24.07 9.88 25.14
N TYR A 113 -23.42 10.96 24.71
CA TYR A 113 -22.00 11.23 24.95
C TYR A 113 -21.74 12.15 26.15
N TYR A 114 -22.62 13.12 26.40
CA TYR A 114 -22.44 14.14 27.43
C TYR A 114 -23.60 14.10 28.43
N LYS A 115 -23.28 13.80 29.69
CA LYS A 115 -24.25 13.88 30.79
C LYS A 115 -24.56 15.33 31.11
N LYS A 116 -25.83 15.63 31.35
CA LYS A 116 -26.31 16.98 31.70
C LYS A 116 -25.59 17.49 32.95
N GLY A 117 -25.12 18.74 32.90
CA GLY A 117 -24.47 19.40 34.03
C GLY A 117 -23.01 19.01 34.24
N THR A 118 -22.41 18.28 33.30
CA THR A 118 -20.95 18.06 33.30
C THR A 118 -20.23 19.22 32.61
N PRO A 119 -18.96 19.51 32.97
CA PRO A 119 -18.17 20.53 32.28
C PRO A 119 -18.11 20.32 30.75
N GLY A 120 -18.03 19.06 30.30
CA GLY A 120 -18.04 18.73 28.87
C GLY A 120 -19.36 19.06 28.17
N ASP A 121 -20.51 18.94 28.85
CA ASP A 121 -21.80 19.36 28.31
C ASP A 121 -21.91 20.88 28.18
N GLU A 122 -21.42 21.63 29.17
CA GLU A 122 -21.36 23.10 29.11
C GLU A 122 -20.45 23.58 27.98
N GLU A 123 -19.27 22.97 27.84
CA GLU A 123 -18.32 23.28 26.79
C GLU A 123 -18.88 22.96 25.41
N TRP A 124 -19.49 21.79 25.23
CA TRP A 124 -20.15 21.42 23.99
C TRP A 124 -21.23 22.44 23.60
N LYS A 125 -22.09 22.84 24.55
CA LYS A 125 -23.15 23.85 24.34
C LYS A 125 -22.60 25.23 23.98
N ARG A 126 -21.44 25.59 24.52
CA ARG A 126 -20.73 26.82 24.15
C ARG A 126 -20.25 26.76 22.70
N LYS A 127 -19.54 25.68 22.34
CA LYS A 127 -18.94 25.49 21.00
C LYS A 127 -19.99 25.32 19.89
N ILE A 128 -21.08 24.61 20.15
CA ILE A 128 -22.14 24.37 19.16
C ILE A 128 -22.85 25.65 18.73
N ARG A 129 -22.95 26.65 19.62
CA ARG A 129 -23.60 27.94 19.31
C ARG A 129 -22.88 28.67 18.17
N VAL A 130 -21.54 28.63 18.17
CA VAL A 130 -20.71 29.23 17.13
C VAL A 130 -20.68 28.37 15.86
N ARG A 131 -20.51 27.04 16.02
CA ARG A 131 -20.37 26.13 14.87
C ARG A 131 -21.68 25.83 14.12
N LYS A 132 -22.84 26.03 14.77
CA LYS A 132 -24.19 25.63 14.34
C LYS A 132 -24.41 24.11 14.18
N THR A 133 -23.36 23.33 13.92
CA THR A 133 -23.41 21.89 13.68
C THR A 133 -22.39 21.11 14.52
N ALA A 134 -22.69 19.83 14.77
CA ALA A 134 -21.86 18.93 15.56
C ALA A 134 -20.54 18.56 14.87
N ALA A 135 -20.55 18.44 13.54
CA ALA A 135 -19.37 18.25 12.72
C ALA A 135 -18.41 19.45 12.82
N ARG A 136 -17.11 19.18 12.69
CA ARG A 136 -16.03 20.16 12.91
C ARG A 136 -15.34 20.60 11.62
N ASP A 137 -15.56 19.86 10.55
CA ASP A 137 -14.80 19.89 9.31
C ASP A 137 -15.62 20.37 8.09
N ILE A 138 -16.90 20.72 8.28
CA ILE A 138 -17.80 21.18 7.19
C ILE A 138 -17.97 22.71 7.12
N GLY A 139 -17.33 23.45 8.02
CA GLY A 139 -17.53 24.88 8.20
C GLY A 139 -18.84 25.22 8.91
N VAL A 140 -19.32 26.46 8.74
CA VAL A 140 -20.60 26.92 9.29
C VAL A 140 -21.71 26.55 8.33
N TYR A 141 -22.44 25.48 8.64
CA TYR A 141 -23.58 25.02 7.86
C TYR A 141 -24.62 24.43 8.82
N ASN A 142 -25.91 24.71 8.60
CA ASN A 142 -27.00 24.13 9.40
C ASN A 142 -28.07 23.56 8.46
N ALA A 143 -28.18 22.23 8.40
CA ALA A 143 -29.11 21.53 7.52
C ALA A 143 -30.60 21.80 7.83
N TYR A 144 -30.94 22.16 9.08
CA TYR A 144 -32.32 22.35 9.53
C TYR A 144 -32.74 23.82 9.64
N GLY A 145 -31.85 24.75 9.31
CA GLY A 145 -32.17 26.19 9.32
C GLY A 145 -32.81 26.65 8.01
N ASP A 146 -33.27 27.90 7.98
CA ASP A 146 -33.85 28.52 6.78
C ASP A 146 -32.87 28.58 5.61
N GLU A 147 -31.57 28.69 5.92
CA GLU A 147 -30.45 28.64 4.95
C GLU A 147 -29.90 27.23 4.71
N GLY A 148 -30.63 26.17 5.10
CA GLY A 148 -30.19 24.78 4.91
C GLY A 148 -30.02 24.38 3.43
N TRP A 149 -30.63 25.13 2.51
CA TRP A 149 -30.45 24.99 1.07
C TRP A 149 -29.06 25.42 0.59
N ASN A 150 -28.34 26.26 1.34
CA ASN A 150 -27.03 26.81 0.97
C ASN A 150 -25.90 25.88 1.46
N ASP A 151 -25.90 24.65 0.95
CA ASP A 151 -24.91 23.62 1.29
C ASP A 151 -23.70 23.62 0.37
N GLU A 152 -23.75 24.31 -0.76
CA GLU A 152 -22.60 24.50 -1.64
C GLU A 152 -21.66 25.60 -1.13
N VAL A 153 -20.43 25.59 -1.65
CA VAL A 153 -19.36 26.51 -1.25
C VAL A 153 -18.86 27.23 -2.49
N LEU A 154 -18.54 28.51 -2.36
CA LEU A 154 -18.08 29.30 -3.50
C LEU A 154 -16.65 28.90 -3.89
N VAL A 155 -16.32 29.13 -5.15
CA VAL A 155 -14.97 28.87 -5.65
C VAL A 155 -14.00 29.82 -4.97
N GLY A 156 -12.94 29.27 -4.38
CA GLY A 156 -11.91 30.05 -3.66
C GLY A 156 -12.05 30.01 -2.14
N ASP A 157 -13.07 29.35 -1.59
CA ASP A 157 -13.18 29.16 -0.15
C ASP A 157 -12.21 28.09 0.40
N ASP A 158 -11.53 28.44 1.49
CA ASP A 158 -10.55 27.58 2.16
C ASP A 158 -11.18 26.50 3.06
N VAL A 159 -12.50 26.43 3.14
CA VAL A 159 -13.24 25.47 4.00
C VAL A 159 -12.90 24.03 3.63
N SER A 160 -12.69 23.74 2.34
CA SER A 160 -12.41 22.40 1.82
C SER A 160 -10.96 21.95 2.02
N GLU A 161 -10.06 22.88 2.38
CA GLU A 161 -8.64 22.59 2.48
C GLU A 161 -8.33 21.75 3.74
N PRO A 162 -7.53 20.67 3.62
CA PRO A 162 -7.15 19.85 4.77
C PRO A 162 -6.39 20.62 5.85
N SER A 163 -5.59 21.62 5.49
CA SER A 163 -4.87 22.49 6.44
C SER A 163 -5.84 23.23 7.35
N THR A 164 -6.85 23.88 6.77
CA THR A 164 -7.93 24.57 7.49
C THR A 164 -8.69 23.61 8.39
N THR A 165 -9.00 22.41 7.87
CA THR A 165 -9.70 21.38 8.65
C THR A 165 -8.89 20.96 9.88
N VAL A 166 -7.59 20.71 9.74
CA VAL A 166 -6.70 20.35 10.85
C VAL A 166 -6.63 21.49 11.87
N GLU A 167 -6.49 22.74 11.42
CA GLU A 167 -6.44 23.88 12.32
C GLU A 167 -7.74 24.03 13.14
N ARG A 168 -8.90 23.88 12.49
CA ARG A 168 -10.21 23.91 13.15
C ARG A 168 -10.35 22.81 14.20
N LEU A 169 -9.88 21.60 13.91
CA LEU A 169 -9.89 20.48 14.84
C LEU A 169 -8.98 20.74 16.05
N ILE A 170 -7.80 21.33 15.83
CA ILE A 170 -6.87 21.70 16.90
C ILE A 170 -7.47 22.80 17.78
N ARG A 171 -8.03 23.86 17.18
CA ARG A 171 -8.72 24.94 17.93
C ARG A 171 -9.85 24.39 18.81
N ASP A 172 -10.66 23.46 18.28
CA ASP A 172 -11.71 22.80 19.05
C ASP A 172 -11.15 21.99 20.21
N ALA A 173 -10.03 21.29 20.01
CA ALA A 173 -9.37 20.50 21.04
C ALA A 173 -8.73 21.38 22.14
N GLU A 174 -8.21 22.57 21.79
CA GLU A 174 -7.71 23.58 22.72
C GLU A 174 -8.83 24.30 23.49
N GLY A 175 -10.11 24.03 23.18
CA GLY A 175 -11.25 24.68 23.83
C GLY A 175 -11.66 26.02 23.20
N ARG A 176 -10.97 26.46 22.14
CA ARG A 176 -11.28 27.70 21.40
C ARG A 176 -12.43 27.49 20.41
N PRO A 177 -13.19 28.55 20.06
CA PRO A 177 -14.16 28.46 18.97
C PRO A 177 -13.46 28.18 17.62
N ILE A 178 -14.12 27.40 16.77
CA ILE A 178 -13.61 27.00 15.43
C ILE A 178 -13.63 28.17 14.43
N VAL A 179 -14.60 29.08 14.59
CA VAL A 179 -14.80 30.24 13.72
C VAL A 179 -14.34 31.46 14.50
N ASP A 180 -13.57 32.32 13.85
CA ASP A 180 -13.20 33.60 14.40
C ASP A 180 -14.46 34.48 14.43
N VAL A 181 -14.96 34.75 15.63
CA VAL A 181 -16.15 35.57 15.82
C VAL A 181 -15.72 37.03 15.64
N GLU A 182 -15.99 37.63 14.48
CA GLU A 182 -15.72 39.06 14.20
C GLU A 182 -16.57 40.03 15.05
N SER A 183 -17.40 39.51 15.95
CA SER A 183 -18.21 40.31 16.86
C SER A 183 -17.38 40.80 18.05
N GLN A 184 -16.80 42.00 17.92
CA GLN A 184 -16.22 42.78 19.03
C GLN A 184 -17.12 42.87 20.28
N LYS A 185 -18.43 42.61 20.15
CA LYS A 185 -19.41 42.59 21.24
C LYS A 185 -19.37 41.31 22.10
N GLU A 186 -18.89 40.18 21.58
CA GLU A 186 -18.79 38.93 22.37
C GLU A 186 -17.44 38.79 23.09
N GLU A 187 -16.39 39.49 22.63
CA GLU A 187 -15.11 39.55 23.36
C GLU A 187 -15.23 40.31 24.70
N GLU A 188 -16.11 41.32 24.78
CA GLU A 188 -16.40 42.02 26.04
C GLU A 188 -17.27 41.18 27.01
N GLU A 189 -18.22 40.40 26.51
CA GLU A 189 -18.96 39.43 27.32
C GLU A 189 -18.09 38.24 27.77
N GLN A 190 -17.13 37.82 26.95
CA GLN A 190 -16.16 36.78 27.35
C GLN A 190 -15.22 37.29 28.45
N LYS A 191 -14.67 38.51 28.35
CA LYS A 191 -13.82 39.11 29.39
C LYS A 191 -14.52 39.28 30.74
N SER A 192 -15.83 39.56 30.76
CA SER A 192 -16.58 39.74 32.01
C SER A 192 -16.92 38.41 32.72
N VAL A 193 -16.93 37.28 32.00
CA VAL A 193 -17.13 35.94 32.57
C VAL A 193 -15.79 35.23 32.86
N GLU A 194 -14.70 35.61 32.19
CA GLU A 194 -13.35 35.05 32.38
C GLU A 194 -12.73 35.40 33.73
N GLY A 195 -13.16 36.50 34.37
CA GLY A 195 -12.67 36.89 35.70
C GLY A 195 -13.04 35.93 36.84
N ALA A 196 -13.96 34.98 36.63
CA ALA A 196 -14.48 34.12 37.71
C ALA A 196 -14.47 32.61 37.42
N LYS A 197 -14.21 32.16 36.19
CA LYS A 197 -14.02 30.73 35.89
C LYS A 197 -12.55 30.45 35.67
N ARG A 198 -11.92 29.93 36.74
CA ARG A 198 -10.61 29.24 36.78
C ARG A 198 -10.07 28.95 35.40
N GLU A 199 -8.87 29.46 35.12
CA GLU A 199 -7.96 29.00 34.07
C GLU A 199 -8.00 27.47 33.98
N LEU A 200 -8.93 26.94 33.18
CA LEU A 200 -8.95 25.55 32.79
C LEU A 200 -7.76 25.45 31.86
N GLN A 201 -6.63 25.06 32.46
CA GLN A 201 -5.35 24.69 31.88
C GLN A 201 -5.44 24.64 30.36
N ARG A 202 -4.99 25.71 29.69
CA ARG A 202 -4.99 25.80 28.22
C ARG A 202 -4.09 24.66 27.72
N VAL A 203 -4.71 23.55 27.34
CA VAL A 203 -3.98 22.38 26.85
C VAL A 203 -3.50 22.74 25.46
N GLU A 204 -2.20 23.01 25.33
CA GLU A 204 -1.57 23.14 24.03
C GLU A 204 -1.54 21.75 23.39
N VAL A 205 -2.31 21.60 22.32
CA VAL A 205 -2.41 20.33 21.60
C VAL A 205 -1.24 20.24 20.63
N GLU A 206 -0.46 19.16 20.74
CA GLU A 206 0.65 18.91 19.83
C GLU A 206 0.17 18.85 18.38
N ARG A 207 0.77 19.67 17.52
CA ARG A 207 0.39 19.75 16.11
C ARG A 207 0.97 18.56 15.34
N PRO A 208 0.25 18.02 14.34
CA PRO A 208 0.82 17.02 13.45
C PRO A 208 2.10 17.54 12.78
N MET A 209 3.09 16.68 12.65
CA MET A 209 4.33 16.99 11.95
C MET A 209 4.06 17.32 10.47
N SER A 210 4.90 18.19 9.90
CA SER A 210 4.85 18.52 8.48
C SER A 210 5.00 17.26 7.62
N ARG A 211 4.22 17.20 6.54
CA ARG A 211 4.32 16.12 5.53
C ARG A 211 5.60 16.21 4.72
N GLU A 212 6.12 17.43 4.52
CA GLU A 212 7.42 17.69 3.90
C GLU A 212 8.51 17.64 4.96
N THR A 213 9.53 16.83 4.72
CA THR A 213 10.67 16.67 5.64
C THR A 213 11.83 17.60 5.26
N GLU A 214 12.85 17.66 6.12
CA GLU A 214 14.09 18.37 5.77
C GLU A 214 14.80 17.78 4.54
N ALA A 215 14.68 16.47 4.32
CA ALA A 215 15.25 15.79 3.16
C ALA A 215 14.53 16.19 1.87
N ASP A 216 13.23 16.51 1.92
CA ASP A 216 12.50 17.09 0.80
C ASP A 216 13.00 18.49 0.47
N ARG A 217 13.14 19.34 1.48
CA ARG A 217 13.64 20.73 1.32
C ARG A 217 15.05 20.79 0.77
N LYS A 218 15.93 19.90 1.25
CA LYS A 218 17.32 19.77 0.78
C LYS A 218 17.46 18.93 -0.49
N ASN A 219 16.38 18.29 -0.94
CA ASN A 219 16.35 17.30 -2.03
C ASN A 219 17.45 16.22 -1.90
N ASP A 220 17.61 15.67 -0.70
CA ASP A 220 18.59 14.63 -0.43
C ASP A 220 18.13 13.29 -1.00
N GLN A 221 18.71 12.91 -2.13
CA GLN A 221 18.41 11.67 -2.85
C GLN A 221 18.98 10.42 -2.17
N ARG A 222 19.78 10.53 -1.10
CA ARG A 222 20.28 9.37 -0.34
C ARG A 222 19.39 9.04 0.85
N SER A 223 18.57 9.98 1.30
CA SER A 223 17.67 9.77 2.44
C SER A 223 16.39 9.04 2.05
N LEU A 224 15.96 8.11 2.91
CA LEU A 224 14.65 7.44 2.81
C LEU A 224 13.49 8.32 3.29
N ASN A 225 13.78 9.34 4.09
CA ASN A 225 12.79 10.26 4.68
C ASN A 225 12.31 11.35 3.70
N ARG A 226 12.74 11.31 2.43
CA ARG A 226 12.28 12.19 1.36
C ARG A 226 11.03 11.60 0.69
N LYS A 227 10.06 12.39 0.23
CA LYS A 227 8.88 11.96 -0.55
C LYS A 227 8.13 10.81 0.14
N LEU A 228 7.62 11.06 1.33
CA LEU A 228 6.93 10.04 2.13
C LEU A 228 5.62 9.55 1.50
N ASP A 229 5.02 10.31 0.58
CA ASP A 229 3.80 9.97 -0.15
C ASP A 229 4.03 9.12 -1.43
N ARG A 230 5.30 8.88 -1.79
CA ARG A 230 5.70 8.13 -3.00
C ARG A 230 6.57 6.92 -2.67
N ALA A 231 6.51 5.92 -3.53
CA ALA A 231 7.48 4.84 -3.56
C ALA A 231 8.84 5.32 -4.06
N LEU A 232 9.88 4.97 -3.32
CA LEU A 232 11.26 5.18 -3.71
C LEU A 232 11.90 3.86 -4.09
N TYR A 233 12.77 3.90 -5.09
CA TYR A 233 13.51 2.75 -5.59
C TYR A 233 15.00 2.97 -5.42
N LEU A 234 15.69 1.93 -4.95
CA LEU A 234 17.15 1.96 -4.84
C LEU A 234 17.77 1.86 -6.23
N MET A 235 18.53 2.87 -6.60
CA MET A 235 19.34 2.89 -7.82
C MET A 235 20.80 3.01 -7.47
N VAL A 236 21.63 2.36 -8.26
CA VAL A 236 23.06 2.28 -8.05
C VAL A 236 23.79 2.64 -9.34
N LYS A 237 24.92 3.35 -9.21
CA LYS A 237 25.75 3.81 -10.31
C LYS A 237 26.97 2.92 -10.47
N ASN A 238 27.04 2.23 -11.61
CA ASN A 238 28.16 1.35 -11.94
C ASN A 238 29.45 2.17 -12.16
N LYS A 239 30.61 1.49 -12.22
CA LYS A 239 31.93 2.09 -12.53
C LYS A 239 31.96 2.84 -13.86
N GLU A 240 31.16 2.39 -14.83
CA GLU A 240 30.96 3.02 -16.14
C GLU A 240 30.11 4.30 -16.08
N GLY A 241 29.57 4.63 -14.90
CA GLY A 241 28.73 5.80 -14.66
C GLY A 241 27.26 5.63 -15.02
N ILE A 242 26.85 4.43 -15.44
CA ILE A 242 25.47 4.10 -15.82
C ILE A 242 24.65 3.78 -14.57
N TRP A 243 23.46 4.39 -14.47
CA TRP A 243 22.51 4.12 -13.39
C TRP A 243 21.61 2.94 -13.74
N ARG A 244 21.54 1.97 -12.82
CA ARG A 244 20.71 0.77 -12.94
C ARG A 244 20.24 0.31 -11.57
N PHE A 245 19.37 -0.70 -11.54
CA PHE A 245 19.11 -1.43 -10.30
C PHE A 245 20.32 -2.31 -9.96
N PRO A 246 20.55 -2.63 -8.68
CA PRO A 246 21.56 -3.61 -8.31
C PRO A 246 21.30 -4.90 -9.08
N GLU A 247 22.32 -5.48 -9.70
CA GLU A 247 22.17 -6.70 -10.49
C GLU A 247 23.46 -7.50 -10.48
N ASP A 248 23.34 -8.82 -10.53
CA ASP A 248 24.48 -9.74 -10.59
C ASP A 248 24.06 -11.05 -11.28
N ARG A 249 25.06 -11.84 -11.68
CA ARG A 249 24.89 -13.16 -12.26
C ARG A 249 24.32 -14.14 -11.23
N VAL A 250 23.52 -15.07 -11.74
CA VAL A 250 23.11 -16.27 -11.00
C VAL A 250 24.22 -17.32 -11.03
N TYR A 251 24.70 -17.74 -9.86
CA TYR A 251 25.78 -18.71 -9.71
C TYR A 251 25.26 -20.11 -9.32
N GLY A 252 25.88 -21.14 -9.91
CA GLY A 252 25.66 -22.53 -9.52
C GLY A 252 24.19 -22.96 -9.60
N ARG A 253 23.62 -23.38 -8.46
CA ARG A 253 22.24 -23.85 -8.32
C ARG A 253 21.36 -22.91 -7.49
N GLU A 254 21.77 -21.65 -7.31
CA GLU A 254 20.95 -20.69 -6.57
C GLU A 254 19.69 -20.31 -7.37
N ASN A 255 18.59 -20.07 -6.66
CA ASN A 255 17.36 -19.56 -7.27
C ASN A 255 17.43 -18.04 -7.47
N LEU A 256 16.62 -17.47 -8.37
CA LEU A 256 16.53 -16.01 -8.56
C LEU A 256 16.21 -15.27 -7.24
N HIS A 257 15.42 -15.88 -6.37
CA HIS A 257 15.11 -15.31 -5.06
C HIS A 257 16.35 -15.23 -4.15
N GLN A 258 17.11 -16.31 -4.04
CA GLN A 258 18.35 -16.36 -3.25
C GLN A 258 19.43 -15.45 -3.83
N ALA A 259 19.55 -15.41 -5.17
CA ALA A 259 20.44 -14.48 -5.85
C ALA A 259 20.07 -13.03 -5.50
N ALA A 260 18.79 -12.66 -5.51
CA ALA A 260 18.36 -11.31 -5.16
C ALA A 260 18.66 -10.93 -3.69
N GLU A 261 18.49 -11.85 -2.73
CA GLU A 261 18.88 -11.64 -1.33
C GLU A 261 20.38 -11.39 -1.20
N ARG A 262 21.18 -12.27 -1.82
CA ARG A 262 22.64 -12.17 -1.86
C ARG A 262 23.10 -10.85 -2.47
N ILE A 263 22.50 -10.45 -3.59
CA ILE A 263 22.84 -9.21 -4.29
C ILE A 263 22.58 -8.00 -3.40
N LEU A 264 21.47 -7.95 -2.66
CA LEU A 264 21.21 -6.84 -1.74
C LEU A 264 22.29 -6.74 -0.66
N ILE A 265 22.68 -7.88 -0.09
CA ILE A 265 23.72 -7.94 0.95
C ILE A 265 25.09 -7.51 0.39
N GLN A 266 25.47 -7.99 -0.80
CA GLN A 266 26.77 -7.70 -1.43
C GLN A 266 26.87 -6.28 -2.01
N SER A 267 25.75 -5.70 -2.47
CA SER A 267 25.73 -4.37 -3.09
C SER A 267 25.55 -3.23 -2.09
N ALA A 268 24.61 -3.38 -1.16
CA ALA A 268 24.13 -2.30 -0.29
C ALA A 268 24.27 -2.61 1.21
N GLY A 269 24.90 -3.73 1.56
CA GLY A 269 25.24 -4.09 2.93
C GLY A 269 24.11 -4.75 3.72
N ILE A 270 24.43 -5.14 4.95
CA ILE A 270 23.54 -5.90 5.86
C ILE A 270 22.61 -4.97 6.65
N ASN A 271 22.88 -3.66 6.68
CA ASN A 271 22.16 -2.66 7.48
C ASN A 271 20.81 -2.26 6.87
N MET A 272 20.14 -3.18 6.17
CA MET A 272 18.80 -3.01 5.61
C MET A 272 17.93 -4.19 5.98
N ASN A 273 16.80 -3.92 6.64
CA ASN A 273 15.75 -4.92 6.82
C ASN A 273 14.95 -5.00 5.52
N THR A 274 15.27 -5.99 4.69
CA THR A 274 14.65 -6.21 3.39
C THR A 274 13.80 -7.47 3.37
N PHE A 275 12.70 -7.42 2.63
CA PHE A 275 11.79 -8.53 2.43
C PHE A 275 11.52 -8.72 0.94
N LEU A 276 11.92 -9.87 0.40
CA LEU A 276 11.58 -10.27 -0.96
C LEU A 276 10.14 -10.81 -0.98
N ILE A 277 9.34 -10.33 -1.93
CA ILE A 277 7.89 -10.61 -1.93
C ILE A 277 7.57 -12.04 -2.39
N GLY A 278 8.35 -12.59 -3.32
CA GLY A 278 8.10 -13.92 -3.86
C GLY A 278 9.19 -14.42 -4.79
N ASN A 279 8.95 -15.58 -5.39
CA ASN A 279 9.93 -16.30 -6.21
C ASN A 279 9.80 -16.02 -7.71
N HIS A 280 8.74 -15.31 -8.12
CA HIS A 280 8.48 -15.00 -9.52
C HIS A 280 9.09 -13.64 -9.89
N PRO A 281 9.78 -13.51 -11.03
CA PRO A 281 10.23 -12.23 -11.51
C PRO A 281 9.04 -11.37 -11.94
N ILE A 282 9.08 -10.08 -11.61
CA ILE A 282 8.03 -9.11 -11.95
C ILE A 282 8.20 -8.51 -13.35
N GLY A 283 9.37 -8.72 -13.96
CA GLY A 283 9.68 -8.32 -15.32
C GLY A 283 11.09 -8.72 -15.70
N HIS A 284 11.46 -8.42 -16.94
CA HIS A 284 12.78 -8.72 -17.47
C HIS A 284 13.28 -7.62 -18.41
N HIS A 285 14.59 -7.52 -18.55
CA HIS A 285 15.26 -6.72 -19.55
C HIS A 285 16.23 -7.61 -20.31
N ALA A 286 16.26 -7.51 -21.64
CA ALA A 286 17.14 -8.32 -22.47
C ALA A 286 17.91 -7.42 -23.43
N GLN A 287 19.23 -7.51 -23.38
CA GLN A 287 20.14 -6.78 -24.24
C GLN A 287 21.04 -7.75 -25.00
N LYS A 288 21.18 -7.55 -26.31
CA LYS A 288 22.13 -8.31 -27.13
C LYS A 288 23.42 -7.53 -27.23
N PHE A 289 24.55 -8.22 -27.12
CA PHE A 289 25.85 -7.59 -27.34
C PHE A 289 26.12 -7.46 -28.83
N THR A 290 26.81 -6.38 -29.22
CA THR A 290 27.23 -6.15 -30.61
C THR A 290 28.21 -7.25 -31.08
N SER A 291 29.08 -7.70 -30.18
CA SER A 291 29.99 -8.83 -30.38
C SER A 291 29.91 -9.77 -29.18
N PRO A 292 30.12 -11.09 -29.36
CA PRO A 292 30.12 -12.02 -28.24
C PRO A 292 31.22 -11.66 -27.25
N ILE A 293 30.89 -11.68 -25.96
CA ILE A 293 31.85 -11.43 -24.88
C ILE A 293 32.22 -12.76 -24.26
N THR A 294 33.52 -13.05 -24.22
CA THR A 294 34.08 -14.21 -23.57
C THR A 294 34.10 -13.97 -22.06
N SER A 295 33.23 -14.65 -21.31
CA SER A 295 33.14 -14.50 -19.85
C SER A 295 33.67 -15.73 -19.13
N THR A 296 34.47 -15.49 -18.09
CA THR A 296 34.93 -16.51 -17.14
C THR A 296 33.99 -16.53 -15.93
N LEU A 297 33.41 -17.69 -15.63
CA LEU A 297 32.59 -17.87 -14.44
C LEU A 297 33.48 -18.02 -13.20
N SER A 298 33.50 -16.99 -12.34
CA SER A 298 34.11 -17.05 -11.01
C SER A 298 33.12 -17.56 -9.98
N ALA A 299 33.59 -18.35 -9.01
CA ALA A 299 32.78 -18.74 -7.86
C ALA A 299 32.46 -17.51 -6.99
N ASN A 300 31.24 -17.46 -6.44
CA ASN A 300 30.84 -16.44 -5.47
C ASN A 300 31.01 -17.00 -4.05
N ARG A 301 31.62 -16.23 -3.14
CA ARG A 301 31.90 -16.64 -1.75
C ARG A 301 30.65 -17.12 -1.00
N LEU A 302 29.50 -16.49 -1.25
CA LEU A 302 28.26 -16.73 -0.50
C LEU A 302 27.39 -17.86 -1.08
N VAL A 303 27.76 -18.41 -2.23
CA VAL A 303 27.00 -19.47 -2.88
C VAL A 303 27.73 -20.79 -2.67
N PRO A 304 27.13 -21.77 -1.97
CA PRO A 304 27.70 -23.10 -1.89
C PRO A 304 27.57 -23.76 -3.27
N THR A 305 28.59 -23.63 -4.09
CA THR A 305 28.77 -24.52 -5.24
C THR A 305 28.99 -25.90 -4.63
N SER A 306 28.01 -26.80 -4.77
CA SER A 306 28.18 -28.19 -4.33
C SER A 306 29.54 -28.68 -4.81
N THR A 307 30.26 -29.45 -4.01
CA THR A 307 31.49 -30.18 -4.41
C THR A 307 31.26 -31.13 -5.61
N ILE A 308 30.02 -31.27 -6.09
CA ILE A 308 29.58 -31.95 -7.32
C ILE A 308 29.03 -30.95 -8.37
N ALA A 309 29.37 -29.66 -8.27
CA ALA A 309 29.47 -28.81 -9.44
C ALA A 309 30.78 -29.23 -10.09
N ARG A 310 30.71 -29.74 -11.32
CA ARG A 310 31.84 -30.32 -12.05
C ARG A 310 33.12 -29.54 -11.74
N ALA A 311 34.16 -30.27 -11.37
CA ALA A 311 35.56 -29.82 -11.26
C ALA A 311 36.14 -29.35 -12.62
N GLY A 312 35.36 -28.55 -13.36
CA GLY A 312 35.63 -27.96 -14.66
C GLY A 312 34.73 -26.75 -14.98
N GLU A 313 33.95 -26.21 -14.04
CA GLU A 313 33.15 -24.97 -14.24
C GLU A 313 33.73 -23.71 -13.60
N GLU A 314 34.60 -23.83 -12.58
CA GLU A 314 35.45 -22.71 -12.13
C GLU A 314 36.45 -22.38 -13.26
N GLY A 315 36.32 -21.20 -13.85
CA GLY A 315 37.13 -20.81 -15.01
C GLY A 315 36.61 -21.34 -16.36
N SER A 316 35.38 -21.87 -16.44
CA SER A 316 34.78 -22.21 -17.73
C SER A 316 34.55 -20.94 -18.55
N VAL A 317 35.20 -20.89 -19.70
CA VAL A 317 35.13 -19.79 -20.65
C VAL A 317 33.92 -20.01 -21.55
N ARG A 318 32.97 -19.08 -21.54
CA ARG A 318 31.78 -19.12 -22.41
C ARG A 318 31.64 -17.84 -23.20
N GLU A 319 31.37 -17.99 -24.50
CA GLU A 319 31.00 -16.87 -25.37
C GLU A 319 29.53 -16.52 -25.15
N GLU A 320 29.27 -15.32 -24.64
CA GLU A 320 27.92 -14.82 -24.37
C GLU A 320 27.50 -13.80 -25.42
N HIS A 321 26.31 -13.98 -26.00
CA HIS A 321 25.79 -13.11 -27.07
C HIS A 321 24.90 -11.96 -26.54
N GLY A 322 24.67 -11.91 -25.23
CA GLY A 322 23.85 -10.90 -24.59
C GLY A 322 23.55 -11.24 -23.14
N GLU A 323 22.72 -10.42 -22.52
CA GLU A 323 22.27 -10.55 -21.15
C GLU A 323 20.75 -10.50 -21.03
N LYS A 324 20.25 -11.23 -20.04
CA LYS A 324 18.85 -11.28 -19.64
C LYS A 324 18.78 -11.03 -18.14
N VAL A 325 18.27 -9.86 -17.77
CA VAL A 325 18.08 -9.44 -16.38
C VAL A 325 16.65 -9.75 -15.96
N PHE A 326 16.50 -10.49 -14.86
CA PHE A 326 15.21 -10.77 -14.25
C PHE A 326 15.05 -9.95 -12.97
N PHE A 327 13.96 -9.20 -12.87
CA PHE A 327 13.73 -8.31 -11.73
C PHE A 327 12.90 -9.00 -10.66
N MET A 328 13.42 -9.00 -9.43
CA MET A 328 12.77 -9.55 -8.25
C MET A 328 12.27 -8.42 -7.36
N LYS A 329 11.00 -8.47 -6.93
CA LYS A 329 10.44 -7.40 -6.10
C LYS A 329 10.87 -7.54 -4.64
N ALA A 330 11.49 -6.49 -4.11
CA ALA A 330 11.87 -6.41 -2.70
C ALA A 330 11.32 -5.13 -2.04
N ARG A 331 11.08 -5.21 -0.73
CA ARG A 331 10.64 -4.10 0.13
C ARG A 331 11.68 -3.84 1.19
N ILE A 332 11.99 -2.57 1.44
CA ILE A 332 12.73 -2.17 2.64
C ILE A 332 11.75 -1.76 3.73
N MET A 333 11.97 -2.28 4.94
CA MET A 333 11.17 -1.97 6.12
C MET A 333 11.89 -0.99 7.05
N ALA A 334 13.21 -1.13 7.18
CA ALA A 334 14.07 -0.27 7.99
C ALA A 334 15.53 -0.35 7.52
N GLY A 335 16.37 0.55 8.01
CA GLY A 335 17.80 0.59 7.68
C GLY A 335 18.14 1.49 6.49
N GLN A 336 19.37 1.42 6.02
CA GLN A 336 19.90 2.26 4.95
C GLN A 336 20.96 1.51 4.15
N ALA A 337 21.04 1.81 2.85
CA ALA A 337 22.06 1.27 1.97
C ALA A 337 23.44 1.84 2.33
N ASP A 338 24.43 0.96 2.40
CA ASP A 338 25.84 1.31 2.60
C ASP A 338 26.70 0.65 1.51
N LEU A 339 27.43 1.48 0.75
CA LEU A 339 28.29 1.04 -0.34
C LEU A 339 29.75 0.85 0.09
N SER A 340 30.09 1.09 1.37
CA SER A 340 31.47 1.04 1.87
C SER A 340 32.17 -0.31 1.64
N LYS A 341 31.41 -1.41 1.64
CA LYS A 341 31.89 -2.80 1.44
C LYS A 341 31.33 -3.46 0.18
N ASN A 342 30.97 -2.66 -0.83
CA ASN A 342 30.36 -3.20 -2.05
C ASN A 342 31.35 -4.04 -2.87
N GLU A 343 30.99 -5.29 -3.15
CA GLU A 343 31.80 -6.24 -3.93
C GLU A 343 31.75 -5.98 -5.45
N TYR A 344 30.71 -5.30 -5.94
CA TYR A 344 30.53 -4.97 -7.36
C TYR A 344 31.27 -3.68 -7.76
N GLY A 345 31.69 -2.90 -6.76
CA GLY A 345 32.42 -1.64 -6.92
C GLY A 345 31.58 -0.53 -7.53
N ASP A 346 30.28 -0.49 -7.22
CA ASP A 346 29.44 0.65 -7.55
C ASP A 346 29.83 1.87 -6.72
N GLN A 347 29.72 3.06 -7.32
CA GLN A 347 30.27 4.30 -6.76
C GLN A 347 29.26 5.04 -5.88
N GLU A 348 28.00 5.09 -6.31
CA GLU A 348 26.97 5.90 -5.69
C GLU A 348 25.63 5.17 -5.70
N PHE A 349 24.79 5.50 -4.72
CA PHE A 349 23.40 5.08 -4.70
C PHE A 349 22.46 6.26 -4.45
N LYS A 350 21.21 6.09 -4.90
CA LYS A 350 20.12 7.06 -4.74
C LYS A 350 18.79 6.34 -4.57
N TRP A 351 17.90 6.95 -3.80
CA TRP A 351 16.51 6.59 -3.66
C TRP A 351 15.64 7.52 -4.52
N LEU A 352 15.14 6.98 -5.63
CA LEU A 352 14.46 7.75 -6.66
C LEU A 352 13.00 7.33 -6.81
N ALA A 353 12.13 8.32 -7.01
CA ALA A 353 10.73 8.08 -7.39
C ALA A 353 10.65 7.68 -8.88
N LYS A 354 9.54 7.06 -9.29
CA LYS A 354 9.32 6.60 -10.68
C LYS A 354 9.64 7.67 -11.75
N GLU A 355 9.18 8.90 -11.54
CA GLU A 355 9.41 10.04 -12.44
C GLU A 355 10.88 10.46 -12.54
N GLU A 356 11.65 10.25 -11.46
CA GLU A 356 13.07 10.56 -11.41
C GLU A 356 13.90 9.45 -12.05
N VAL A 357 13.51 8.19 -11.84
CA VAL A 357 14.13 7.04 -12.51
C VAL A 357 14.11 7.23 -14.02
N GLN A 358 12.98 7.65 -14.60
CA GLN A 358 12.85 7.90 -16.04
C GLN A 358 13.90 8.87 -16.60
N LYS A 359 14.29 9.89 -15.82
CA LYS A 359 15.26 10.91 -16.25
C LYS A 359 16.70 10.42 -16.19
N VAL A 360 16.95 9.37 -15.40
CA VAL A 360 18.29 8.91 -15.04
C VAL A 360 18.70 7.66 -15.84
N VAL A 361 17.76 6.76 -16.14
CA VAL A 361 18.05 5.54 -16.91
C VAL A 361 17.98 5.76 -18.42
N SER A 362 18.60 4.86 -19.19
CA SER A 362 18.46 4.86 -20.65
C SER A 362 17.03 4.58 -21.08
N GLN A 363 16.62 5.11 -22.24
CA GLN A 363 15.26 4.93 -22.75
C GLN A 363 14.90 3.45 -23.01
N ALA A 364 15.86 2.66 -23.49
CA ALA A 364 15.69 1.23 -23.71
C ALA A 364 15.42 0.50 -22.39
N TYR A 365 16.21 0.80 -21.35
CA TYR A 365 16.02 0.22 -20.02
C TYR A 365 14.68 0.68 -19.39
N TRP A 366 14.35 1.97 -19.50
CA TRP A 366 13.07 2.52 -19.03
C TRP A 366 11.88 1.79 -19.62
N SER A 367 11.92 1.49 -20.93
CA SER A 367 10.81 0.81 -21.62
C SER A 367 10.49 -0.56 -21.01
N SER A 368 11.50 -1.26 -20.51
CA SER A 368 11.36 -2.55 -19.84
C SER A 368 10.89 -2.42 -18.40
N VAL A 369 11.33 -1.38 -17.68
CA VAL A 369 11.11 -1.26 -16.23
C VAL A 369 9.86 -0.45 -15.87
N LYS A 370 9.40 0.47 -16.71
CA LYS A 370 8.31 1.42 -16.39
C LYS A 370 7.04 0.79 -15.81
N ASN A 371 6.70 -0.44 -16.24
CA ASN A 371 5.49 -1.16 -15.82
C ASN A 371 5.65 -1.84 -14.45
N MET A 372 6.88 -2.09 -14.01
CA MET A 372 7.19 -2.68 -12.70
C MET A 372 7.17 -1.64 -11.58
N LEU A 373 7.40 -0.36 -11.93
CA LEU A 373 7.41 0.75 -10.99
C LEU A 373 6.00 1.28 -10.77
N THR A 374 5.61 1.39 -9.51
CA THR A 374 4.36 2.01 -9.09
C THR A 374 4.52 3.53 -9.13
N GLU A 375 3.46 4.24 -9.50
CA GLU A 375 3.43 5.71 -9.45
C GLU A 375 3.41 6.22 -8.00
N ARG A 376 3.01 5.35 -7.07
CA ARG A 376 2.99 5.58 -5.63
C ARG A 376 3.47 4.36 -4.87
#